data_AF-C6CHF6-F1
#
_entry.id   AF-C6CHF6-F1
#
_cell.length_a   1.000
_cell.length_b   1.000
_cell.length_c   1.000
_cell.angle_alpha   90.00
_cell.angle_beta   90.00
_cell.angle_gamma   90.00
#
_symmetry.space_group_name_H-M   'P 1'
#
loop_
_entity.id
_entity.type
_entity.pdbx_description
1 polymer ?
#
loop_
_entity_poly.entity_id
_entity_poly.type
_entity_poly.pdbx_seq_one_letter_code
_entity_poly.pdbx_strand_id
1 'polypeptide(L)' 'MPLQGAWLTEAGFTDGMPLKIRVMPGCMVITAQNTRELWHCLEGLSIEPFDPDAAANWIKHYPGGLTFAE' A
#
# COMPACT_ATOMS: atom_id res chain seq x y z
N MET A 1 21.04 8.43 4.52
CA MET A 1 21.02 8.43 3.04
C MET A 1 19.77 7.69 2.61
N PRO A 2 18.91 8.28 1.76
CA PRO A 2 17.80 7.55 1.16
C PRO A 2 18.31 6.44 0.24
N LEU A 3 17.51 5.38 0.07
CA LEU A 3 17.67 4.45 -1.06
C LEU A 3 17.52 5.25 -2.35
N GLN A 4 18.51 5.18 -3.23
CA GLN A 4 18.60 6.02 -4.43
C GLN A 4 19.18 5.24 -5.61
N GLY A 5 18.85 5.67 -6.82
CA GLY A 5 19.34 5.08 -8.08
C GLY A 5 18.21 4.72 -9.04
N ALA A 6 18.54 4.69 -10.34
CA ALA A 6 17.57 4.42 -11.42
C ALA A 6 16.86 3.05 -11.27
N TRP A 7 17.52 2.08 -10.64
CA TRP A 7 16.99 0.74 -10.40
C TRP A 7 15.67 0.73 -9.62
N LEU A 8 15.41 1.71 -8.74
CA LEU A 8 14.14 1.81 -8.01
C LEU A 8 12.98 2.11 -8.97
N THR A 9 13.18 3.08 -9.87
CA THR A 9 12.21 3.43 -10.91
C THR A 9 12.05 2.31 -11.93
N GLU A 10 13.14 1.65 -12.32
CA GLU A 10 13.11 0.47 -13.21
C GLU A 10 12.33 -0.70 -12.57
N ALA A 11 12.37 -0.83 -11.24
CA ALA A 11 11.56 -1.80 -10.49
C ALA A 11 10.10 -1.35 -10.25
N GLY A 12 9.72 -0.15 -10.71
CA GLY A 12 8.36 0.39 -10.62
C GLY A 12 8.07 1.23 -9.36
N PHE A 13 9.09 1.59 -8.57
CA PHE A 13 8.92 2.49 -7.43
C PHE A 13 9.06 3.96 -7.85
N THR A 14 8.14 4.80 -7.37
CA THR A 14 8.13 6.25 -7.63
C THR A 14 8.33 7.06 -6.36
N ASP A 15 8.78 8.30 -6.50
CA ASP A 15 8.95 9.21 -5.37
C ASP A 15 7.61 9.46 -4.67
N GLY A 16 7.62 9.38 -3.33
CA GLY A 16 6.42 9.54 -2.51
C GLY A 16 5.57 8.27 -2.36
N MET A 17 5.91 7.18 -3.08
CA MET A 17 5.24 5.89 -2.92
C MET A 17 5.49 5.33 -1.50
N PRO A 18 4.44 4.93 -0.75
CA PRO A 18 4.60 4.22 0.51
C PRO A 18 5.29 2.87 0.29
N LEU A 19 6.35 2.58 1.06
CA LEU A 19 7.11 1.34 0.95
C LEU A 19 7.13 0.58 2.27
N LYS A 20 7.03 -0.74 2.18
CA LYS A 20 7.36 -1.67 3.27
C LYS A 20 8.68 -2.35 2.96
N ILE A 21 9.67 -2.12 3.82
CA ILE A 21 11.01 -2.70 3.69
C ILE A 21 11.16 -3.79 4.75
N ARG A 22 11.57 -5.00 4.33
CA ARG A 22 11.91 -6.11 5.22
C ARG A 22 13.38 -6.47 5.00
N VAL A 23 14.15 -6.49 6.07
CA VAL A 23 15.58 -6.81 6.02
C VAL A 23 15.82 -8.18 6.65
N MET A 24 16.56 -9.02 5.95
CA MET A 24 16.97 -10.36 6.36
C MET A 24 18.48 -10.51 6.13
N PRO A 25 19.16 -11.47 6.79
CA PRO A 25 20.57 -11.73 6.50
C PRO A 25 20.80 -11.98 5.01
N GLY A 26 21.58 -11.11 4.35
CA GLY A 26 21.91 -11.21 2.92
C GLY A 26 20.82 -10.76 1.94
N CYS A 27 19.65 -10.30 2.40
CA CYS A 27 18.55 -9.92 1.52
C CYS A 27 17.73 -8.74 2.07
N MET A 28 17.27 -7.88 1.16
CA MET A 28 16.30 -6.83 1.44
C MET A 28 15.12 -6.98 0.48
N VAL A 29 13.92 -6.99 1.02
CA VAL A 29 12.67 -7.03 0.26
C VAL A 29 11.99 -5.68 0.38
N ILE A 30 11.76 -5.03 -0.77
CA ILE A 30 11.03 -3.77 -0.88
C ILE A 30 9.71 -4.08 -1.58
N THR A 31 8.59 -3.72 -0.94
CA THR A 31 7.26 -3.87 -1.52
C THR A 31 6.52 -2.54 -1.44
N ALA A 32 5.78 -2.19 -2.49
CA ALA A 32 4.85 -1.07 -2.44
C ALA A 32 3.78 -1.37 -1.40
N GLN A 33 3.51 -0.40 -0.52
CA GLN A 33 2.40 -0.48 0.41
C GLN A 33 1.21 0.20 -0.27
N ASN A 34 0.40 -0.60 -0.95
CA ASN A 34 -0.75 -0.11 -1.71
C ASN A 34 -2.05 -0.26 -0.90
N THR A 35 -3.03 0.58 -1.23
CA THR A 35 -4.40 0.49 -0.70
C THR A 35 -5.22 -0.60 -1.39
N ARG A 36 -4.70 -1.24 -2.43
CA ARG A 36 -5.35 -2.37 -3.10
C ARG A 36 -5.42 -3.60 -2.19
N GLU A 37 -4.35 -3.89 -1.46
CA GLU A 37 -4.34 -4.94 -0.43
C GLU A 37 -5.37 -4.63 0.66
N LEU A 38 -5.50 -3.36 1.06
CA LEU A 38 -6.54 -2.94 2.01
C LEU A 38 -7.94 -3.27 1.48
N TRP A 39 -8.24 -3.00 0.21
CA TRP A 39 -9.56 -3.31 -0.38
C TRP A 39 -9.90 -4.80 -0.30
N HIS A 40 -8.98 -5.67 -0.73
CA HIS A 40 -9.19 -7.12 -0.66
C HIS A 40 -9.31 -7.64 0.78
N CYS A 41 -8.60 -7.02 1.73
CA CYS A 41 -8.79 -7.32 3.15
C CYS A 41 -10.18 -6.93 3.64
N LEU A 42 -10.70 -5.77 3.27
CA LEU A 42 -12.03 -5.32 3.69
C LEU A 42 -13.12 -6.25 3.16
N GLU A 43 -13.03 -6.65 1.89
CA GLU A 43 -13.95 -7.61 1.28
C GLU A 43 -13.88 -8.97 1.98
N GLY A 44 -12.69 -9.53 2.19
CA GLY A 44 -12.50 -10.84 2.81
C GLY A 44 -12.82 -10.91 4.31
N LEU A 45 -12.91 -9.76 4.99
CA LEU A 45 -13.25 -9.67 6.42
C LEU A 45 -14.71 -9.25 6.65
N SER A 46 -15.50 -9.04 5.60
CA SER A 46 -16.89 -8.62 5.72
C SER A 46 -17.76 -9.73 6.31
N ILE A 47 -18.57 -9.41 7.33
CA ILE A 47 -19.53 -10.34 7.96
C ILE A 47 -20.84 -10.38 7.15
N GLU A 48 -21.27 -9.22 6.67
CA GLU A 48 -22.42 -9.01 5.79
C GLU A 48 -21.96 -8.91 4.33
N PRO A 49 -22.87 -8.92 3.33
CA PRO A 49 -22.50 -8.63 1.94
C PRO A 49 -21.70 -7.34 1.84
N PHE A 50 -20.56 -7.41 1.14
CA PHE A 50 -19.63 -6.28 1.03
C PHE A 50 -20.29 -5.11 0.29
N ASP A 51 -20.31 -3.94 0.94
CA ASP A 51 -20.78 -2.69 0.37
C ASP A 51 -19.57 -1.86 -0.09
N PRO A 52 -19.31 -1.80 -1.42
CA PRO A 52 -18.16 -1.07 -1.96
C PRO A 52 -18.28 0.44 -1.75
N ASP A 53 -19.48 1.02 -1.78
CA ASP A 53 -19.68 2.45 -1.63
C ASP A 53 -19.43 2.89 -0.18
N ALA A 54 -19.92 2.10 0.78
CA ALA A 54 -19.64 2.33 2.20
C ALA A 54 -18.13 2.20 2.52
N ALA A 55 -17.47 1.17 1.98
CA ALA A 55 -16.04 0.96 2.16
C ALA A 55 -15.21 2.10 1.55
N ALA A 56 -15.53 2.54 0.33
CA ALA A 56 -14.88 3.66 -0.31
C ALA A 56 -15.05 4.96 0.48
N ASN A 57 -16.27 5.21 0.99
CA ASN A 57 -16.56 6.37 1.82
C ASN A 57 -15.75 6.34 3.13
N TRP A 58 -15.63 5.18 3.78
CA TRP A 58 -14.83 5.03 4.99
C TRP A 58 -13.34 5.26 4.71
N ILE A 59 -12.78 4.67 3.65
CA ILE A 59 -11.39 4.86 3.20
C ILE A 59 -11.10 6.35 2.98
N LYS A 60 -12.00 7.08 2.32
CA LYS A 60 -11.84 8.51 2.05
C LYS A 60 -11.76 9.38 3.32
N HIS A 61 -12.41 8.94 4.40
CA HIS A 61 -12.48 9.65 5.67
C HIS A 61 -11.63 9.00 6.76
N TYR A 62 -10.70 8.12 6.39
CA TYR A 62 -9.85 7.43 7.35
C TYR A 62 -9.10 8.43 8.24
N PRO A 63 -9.14 8.28 9.58
CA PRO A 63 -8.44 9.18 10.49
C PRO A 63 -6.93 9.17 10.23
N GLY A 64 -6.36 10.35 9.96
CA GLY A 64 -4.94 10.50 9.59
C GLY A 64 -4.65 10.39 8.10
N GLY A 65 -5.66 10.13 7.27
CA GLY A 65 -5.54 10.00 5.82
C GLY A 65 -4.85 8.70 5.38
N LEU A 66 -5.03 8.34 4.11
CA LEU A 66 -4.36 7.21 3.47
C LEU A 66 -3.56 7.72 2.27
N THR A 67 -2.33 7.24 2.13
CA THR A 67 -1.55 7.48 0.92
C THR A 67 -1.89 6.43 -0.12
N PHE A 68 -2.30 6.88 -1.30
CA PHE A 68 -2.56 6.01 -2.44
C PHE A 68 -1.26 5.90 -3.24
N ALA A 69 -0.77 4.67 -3.45
CA ALA A 69 0.17 4.41 -4.54
C ALA A 69 -0.68 4.31 -5.81
N GLU A 70 -0.54 5.29 -6.71
CA GLU A 70 -1.17 5.29 -8.04
C GLU A 70 -0.49 4.26 -8.97
#